data_AF-A0A926Z0Q1-F1
#
_entry.id   AF-A0A926Z0Q1-F1
#
_cell.length_a   1.000
_cell.length_b   1.000
_cell.length_c   1.000
_cell.angle_alpha   90.00
_cell.angle_beta   90.00
_cell.angle_gamma   90.00
#
_symmetry.space_group_name_H-M   'P 1'
#
loop_
_entity.id
_entity.type
_entity.pdbx_description
1 polymer ?
#
loop_
_entity_poly.entity_id
_entity_poly.type
_entity_poly.pdbx_seq_one_letter_code
_entity_poly.pdbx_strand_id
1 'polypeptide(L)'
;MHYQIEFKPKAIKDLQKIPVNDRERIINKIEAMQDDLQGDVKRLTNFTPEYRLRVGDYRILFELAEQTIIVYRVKHRSKAYE
;
A
#
# COMPACT_ATOMS: atom_id res chain seq x y z
N MET A 1 -7.84 6.38 15.64
CA MET A 1 -8.92 6.30 14.62
C MET A 1 -8.83 4.92 14.01
N HIS A 2 -9.91 4.30 13.55
CA HIS A 2 -9.85 2.96 12.96
C HIS A 2 -10.20 3.06 11.48
N TYR A 3 -9.20 2.97 10.62
CA TYR A 3 -9.41 2.95 9.17
C TYR A 3 -9.78 1.53 8.71
N GLN A 4 -10.77 1.42 7.83
CA GLN A 4 -11.04 0.18 7.11
C GLN A 4 -10.02 0.00 5.99
N ILE A 5 -9.60 -1.23 5.70
CA ILE A 5 -8.72 -1.52 4.56
C ILE A 5 -9.51 -2.24 3.48
N GLU A 6 -9.42 -1.73 2.24
CA GLU A 6 -9.94 -2.40 1.06
C GLU A 6 -8.80 -2.67 0.07
N PHE A 7 -8.69 -3.91 -0.40
CA PHE A 7 -7.75 -4.27 -1.46
C PHE A 7 -8.46 -4.38 -2.80
N LYS A 8 -8.03 -3.59 -3.79
CA LYS A 8 -8.51 -3.79 -5.17
C LYS A 8 -7.98 -5.12 -5.73
N PRO A 9 -8.68 -5.76 -6.70
CA PRO A 9 -8.25 -7.04 -7.27
C PRO A 9 -6.82 -7.04 -7.83
N LYS A 10 -6.34 -5.89 -8.33
CA LYS A 10 -4.96 -5.73 -8.80
C LYS A 10 -3.94 -5.78 -7.65
N ALA A 11 -4.25 -5.21 -6.49
CA ALA A 11 -3.40 -5.27 -5.30
C ALA A 11 -3.28 -6.71 -4.79
N ILE A 12 -4.38 -7.46 -4.76
CA ILE A 12 -4.39 -8.87 -4.37
C ILE A 12 -3.48 -9.69 -5.31
N LYS A 13 -3.62 -9.51 -6.63
CA LYS A 13 -2.76 -10.18 -7.62
C LYS A 13 -1.28 -9.77 -7.51
N ASP A 14 -1.01 -8.52 -7.16
CA ASP A 14 0.35 -8.03 -6.92
C ASP A 14 0.94 -8.72 -5.67
N LEU A 15 0.21 -8.76 -4.55
CA LEU A 15 0.61 -9.42 -3.30
C LEU A 15 0.86 -10.93 -3.48
N GLN A 16 0.04 -11.62 -4.27
CA GLN A 16 0.22 -13.06 -4.55
C GLN A 16 1.54 -13.39 -5.23
N LYS A 17 2.13 -12.43 -5.97
CA LYS A 17 3.42 -12.60 -6.67
C LYS A 17 4.63 -12.26 -5.81
N ILE A 18 4.41 -11.76 -4.59
CA ILE A 18 5.46 -11.36 -3.66
C ILE A 18 5.84 -12.57 -2.80
N PRO A 19 7.15 -12.79 -2.53
CA PRO A 19 7.59 -13.82 -1.59
C PRO A 19 6.89 -13.70 -0.24
N VAL A 20 6.62 -14.84 0.41
CA VAL A 20 5.79 -14.91 1.62
C VAL A 20 6.26 -13.94 2.71
N ASN A 21 7.57 -13.91 2.99
CA ASN A 21 8.15 -13.05 4.03
C ASN A 21 7.90 -11.55 3.75
N ASP A 22 8.06 -11.12 2.49
CA ASP A 22 7.83 -9.72 2.11
C ASP A 22 6.34 -9.39 2.12
N ARG A 23 5.49 -10.33 1.69
CA ARG A 23 4.04 -10.17 1.70
C ARG A 23 3.51 -9.99 3.12
N GLU A 24 3.95 -10.81 4.07
CA GLU A 24 3.59 -10.67 5.48
C GLU A 24 4.03 -9.31 6.05
N ARG A 25 5.27 -8.89 5.74
CA ARG A 25 5.76 -7.57 6.16
C ARG A 25 4.94 -6.42 5.59
N ILE A 26 4.49 -6.54 4.35
CA ILE A 26 3.62 -5.55 3.69
C ILE A 26 2.25 -5.52 4.36
N ILE A 27 1.62 -6.68 4.55
CA ILE A 27 0.28 -6.77 5.19
C ILE A 27 0.33 -6.17 6.59
N ASN A 28 1.29 -6.57 7.42
CA ASN A 28 1.45 -6.04 8.78
C ASN A 28 1.62 -4.51 8.79
N LYS A 29 2.30 -3.95 7.78
CA LYS A 29 2.45 -2.49 7.67
C LYS A 29 1.19 -1.77 7.20
N ILE A 30 0.38 -2.41 6.35
CA ILE A 30 -0.92 -1.85 5.93
C ILE A 30 -1.91 -1.93 7.09
N GLU A 31 -1.96 -3.04 7.82
CA GLU A 31 -2.80 -3.20 9.02
C GLU A 31 -2.42 -2.21 10.13
N ALA A 32 -1.13 -1.97 10.34
CA ALA A 32 -0.69 -0.94 11.29
C ALA A 32 -1.19 0.47 10.92
N MET A 33 -1.48 0.75 9.64
CA MET A 33 -2.06 2.03 9.23
C MET A 33 -3.52 2.21 9.65
N GLN A 34 -4.21 1.13 10.09
CA GLN A 34 -5.58 1.24 10.57
C GLN A 34 -5.68 2.07 11.83
N ASP A 35 -4.70 1.96 12.71
CA ASP A 35 -4.72 2.60 14.03
C ASP A 35 -4.05 3.98 14.01
N ASP A 36 -2.98 4.12 13.24
CA ASP A 36 -2.28 5.38 13.01
C ASP A 36 -1.61 5.37 11.63
N LEU A 37 -1.74 6.44 10.85
CA LEU A 37 -1.13 6.62 9.52
C LEU A 37 0.40 6.85 9.62
N GLN A 38 1.10 6.06 10.44
CA GLN A 38 2.53 6.13 10.62
C GLN A 38 3.28 5.29 9.58
N GLY A 39 4.34 5.88 9.03
CA GLY A 39 5.26 5.22 8.11
C GLY A 39 5.92 6.19 7.14
N ASP A 40 6.68 5.64 6.18
CA ASP A 40 7.17 6.37 5.01
C ASP A 40 6.02 6.51 4.00
N VAL A 41 5.00 7.25 4.42
CA VAL A 41 3.84 7.64 3.62
C VAL A 41 4.13 8.98 2.97
N LYS A 42 4.00 9.04 1.65
CA LYS A 42 4.13 10.28 0.89
C LYS A 42 2.91 10.48 0.00
N ARG A 43 2.35 11.69 0.01
CA ARG A 43 1.36 12.11 -0.97
C ARG A 43 2.04 12.37 -2.32
N LEU A 44 1.51 11.79 -3.38
CA LEU A 44 1.92 11.95 -4.76
C LEU A 44 1.12 13.11 -5.37
N THR A 45 1.82 14.09 -5.94
CA THR A 45 1.19 15.22 -6.64
C THR A 45 0.75 14.78 -8.04
N ASN A 46 -0.47 15.11 -8.45
CA ASN A 46 -1.04 14.79 -9.78
C ASN A 46 -1.08 13.29 -10.11
N PHE A 47 -1.28 12.42 -9.13
CA PHE A 47 -1.32 10.98 -9.33
C PHE A 47 -2.51 10.35 -8.61
N THR A 48 -3.20 9.42 -9.26
CA THR A 48 -4.24 8.59 -8.65
C THR A 48 -3.79 7.13 -8.67
N PRO A 49 -3.69 6.46 -7.51
CA PRO A 49 -4.05 6.95 -6.18
C PRO A 49 -3.00 7.88 -5.54
N GLU A 50 -3.46 8.76 -4.64
CA GLU A 50 -2.68 9.91 -4.18
C GLU A 50 -1.61 9.61 -3.13
N TYR A 51 -1.56 8.41 -2.55
CA TYR A 51 -0.60 8.10 -1.48
C TYR A 51 0.28 6.90 -1.82
N ARG A 52 1.48 6.94 -1.26
CA ARG A 52 2.47 5.86 -1.36
C ARG A 52 3.07 5.54 0.00
N LEU A 53 2.94 4.30 0.44
CA LEU A 53 3.68 3.74 1.56
C LEU A 53 4.89 2.95 1.05
N ARG A 54 6.07 3.17 1.63
CA ARG A 54 7.27 2.35 1.39
C ARG A 54 7.42 1.27 2.45
N VAL A 55 7.57 0.02 2.01
CA VAL A 55 7.89 -1.13 2.87
C VAL A 55 9.06 -1.89 2.26
N GLY A 56 10.26 -1.63 2.78
CA GLY A 56 11.50 -2.18 2.22
C GLY A 56 11.68 -1.77 0.76
N ASP A 57 11.68 -2.77 -0.12
CA ASP A 57 11.77 -2.61 -1.58
C ASP A 57 10.41 -2.55 -2.28
N TYR A 58 9.30 -2.51 -1.56
CA TYR A 58 7.97 -2.40 -2.12
C TYR A 58 7.35 -1.02 -1.89
N ARG A 59 6.56 -0.58 -2.87
CA ARG A 59 5.76 0.63 -2.87
C ARG A 59 4.29 0.23 -2.96
N ILE A 60 3.53 0.64 -1.97
CA ILE A 60 2.09 0.40 -1.88
C ILE A 60 1.40 1.70 -2.28
N LEU A 61 0.64 1.65 -3.36
CA LEU A 61 -0.12 2.79 -3.86
C LEU A 61 -1.56 2.68 -3.35
N PHE A 62 -2.00 3.67 -2.59
CA PHE A 62 -3.31 3.67 -1.94
C PHE A 62 -3.89 5.08 -1.90
N GLU A 63 -5.20 5.18 -1.68
CA GLU A 63 -5.85 6.45 -1.37
C GLU A 63 -6.63 6.33 -0.06
N LEU A 64 -6.93 7.49 0.53
CA LEU A 64 -7.77 7.59 1.72
C LEU A 64 -9.12 8.15 1.29
N ALA A 65 -10.18 7.33 1.39
CA ALA A 65 -11.55 7.74 1.14
C ALA A 65 -12.32 7.72 2.46
N GLU A 66 -12.61 8.91 3.00
CA GLU A 66 -13.22 9.09 4.32
C GLU A 66 -12.42 8.40 5.45
N GLN A 67 -12.81 7.17 5.83
CA GLN A 67 -12.16 6.34 6.83
C GLN A 67 -11.68 4.99 6.25
N THR A 68 -11.51 4.91 4.92
CA THR A 68 -11.11 3.70 4.22
C THR A 68 -9.80 3.91 3.48
N ILE A 69 -8.80 3.07 3.78
CA ILE A 69 -7.56 2.94 3.03
C ILE A 69 -7.81 1.97 1.87
N ILE A 70 -7.86 2.50 0.66
CA ILE A 70 -8.08 1.71 -0.55
C ILE A 70 -6.74 1.44 -1.22
N VAL A 71 -6.27 0.19 -1.16
CA VAL A 71 -4.99 -0.25 -1.74
C VAL A 71 -5.19 -0.67 -3.19
N TYR A 72 -4.55 0.05 -4.11
CA TYR A 72 -4.68 -0.19 -5.54
C TYR A 72 -3.62 -1.12 -6.10
N ARG A 73 -2.36 -0.94 -5.70
CA ARG A 73 -1.20 -1.66 -6.26
C ARG A 73 -0.12 -1.86 -5.21
N VAL A 74 0.62 -2.96 -5.35
CA VAL A 74 1.84 -3.22 -4.58
C VAL A 74 2.95 -3.53 -5.57
N LYS A 75 4.00 -2.69 -5.60
CA LYS A 75 5.03 -2.74 -6.64
C LYS A 75 6.42 -2.79 -6.06
N HIS A 76 7.24 -3.69 -6.58
CA HIS A 76 8.67 -3.68 -6.27
C HIS A 76 9.33 -2.42 -6.82
N ARG A 77 10.33 -1.89 -6.12
CA ARG A 77 10.96 -0.60 -6.41
C ARG A 77 11.57 -0.53 -7.80
N SER A 78 12.02 -1.68 -8.31
CA SER A 78 12.69 -1.84 -9.60
C SER A 78 11.72 -1.91 -10.79
N LYS A 79 10.43 -2.18 -10.57
CA LYS A 79 9.39 -2.23 -11.61
C LYS A 79 8.47 -1.01 -11.60
N ALA A 80 8.84 0.05 -10.87
CA ALA A 80 8.05 1.28 -10.76
C ALA A 80 8.49 2.38 -11.75
N TYR A 81 9.43 2.08 -12.65
CA TYR A 81 9.98 2.97 -13.66
C TYR A 81 10.01 2.33 -15.07
N GLU A 82 8.97 1.55 -15.39
CA GLU A 82 8.60 1.27 -16.79
C GLU A 82 7.24 1.91 -17.08
#